data_AF-A0A2U3YEF3-F1
#
_entry.id   AF-A0A2U3YEF3-F1
#
_cell.length_a   1.000
_cell.length_b   1.000
_cell.length_c   1.000
_cell.angle_alpha   90.00
_cell.angle_beta   90.00
_cell.angle_gamma   90.00
#
_symmetry.space_group_name_H-M   'P 1'
#
loop_
_entity.id
_entity.type
_entity.pdbx_description
1 polymer ?
#
loop_
_entity_poly.entity_id
_entity_poly.type
_entity_poly.pdbx_seq_one_letter_code
_entity_poly.pdbx_strand_id
1 'polypeptide(L)'
;MVLLESEQFLTELTRLFQKCRLSGSVFITLKKYDGRTKPIPRKGSVEGFEPSDNKCLLRATDGKKKISTVVSSKEVNKFQMAYSNLLRANMDGLKKRDKKSKSKKSKAAQ
;
A
#
# COMPACT_ATOMS: atom_id res chain seq x y z
N MET A 1 -3.39 -8.74 14.37
CA MET A 1 -3.45 -8.17 13.01
C MET A 1 -4.87 -8.37 12.53
N VAL A 2 -5.54 -7.31 12.07
CA VAL A 2 -6.96 -7.37 11.71
C VAL A 2 -7.09 -7.47 10.19
N LEU A 3 -7.85 -8.45 9.70
CA LEU A 3 -8.24 -8.54 8.29
C LEU A 3 -9.50 -7.71 8.08
N LEU A 4 -9.43 -6.74 7.17
CA LEU A 4 -10.49 -5.78 6.87
C LEU A 4 -10.89 -5.87 5.41
N GLU A 5 -12.13 -5.47 5.14
CA GLU A 5 -12.59 -5.21 3.77
C GLU A 5 -11.86 -4.02 3.14
N SER A 6 -11.81 -4.00 1.82
CA SER A 6 -11.06 -3.02 1.01
C SER A 6 -11.34 -1.57 1.40
N GLU A 7 -12.62 -1.19 1.58
CA GLU A 7 -13.00 0.19 1.92
C GLU A 7 -12.61 0.56 3.36
N GLN A 8 -12.86 -0.33 4.32
CA GLN A 8 -12.48 -0.15 5.72
C GLN A 8 -10.96 -0.06 5.89
N PHE A 9 -10.20 -0.85 5.12
CA PHE A 9 -8.74 -0.78 5.11
C PHE A 9 -8.24 0.60 4.69
N LEU A 10 -8.83 1.22 3.66
CA LEU A 10 -8.44 2.56 3.20
C LEU A 10 -8.75 3.64 4.25
N THR A 11 -9.89 3.53 4.94
CA THR A 11 -10.23 4.43 6.06
C THR A 11 -9.23 4.29 7.20
N GLU A 12 -8.92 3.06 7.62
CA GLU A 12 -7.96 2.80 8.70
C GLU A 12 -6.53 3.18 8.33
N LEU A 13 -6.14 3.00 7.06
CA LEU A 13 -4.84 3.44 6.56
C LEU A 13 -4.72 4.97 6.62
N THR A 14 -5.77 5.69 6.27
CA THR A 14 -5.81 7.16 6.42
C THR A 14 -5.62 7.58 7.87
N ARG A 15 -6.27 6.88 8.82
CA ARG A 15 -6.10 7.13 10.26
C ARG A 15 -4.66 6.88 10.72
N LEU A 16 -3.98 5.85 10.17
CA LEU A 16 -2.57 5.59 10.47
C LEU A 16 -1.66 6.74 10.00
N PHE A 17 -1.87 7.24 8.78
CA PHE A 17 -1.09 8.38 8.27
C PHE A 17 -1.29 9.65 9.11
N GLN A 18 -2.54 9.96 9.47
CA GLN A 18 -2.86 11.11 10.33
C GLN A 18 -2.21 10.99 11.71
N LYS A 19 -2.27 9.81 12.32
CA LYS A 19 -1.67 9.55 13.63
C LYS A 19 -0.14 9.68 13.62
N CYS A 20 0.52 9.23 12.55
CA CYS A 20 1.97 9.26 12.42
C CYS A 20 2.51 10.55 11.77
N ARG A 21 1.67 11.58 11.61
CA ARG A 21 2.02 12.82 10.88
C ARG A 21 3.16 13.61 11.54
N LEU A 22 3.11 13.74 12.87
CA LEU A 22 4.10 14.49 13.65
C LEU A 22 5.32 13.65 14.02
N SER A 23 5.10 12.36 14.31
CA SER A 23 6.14 11.43 14.71
C SER A 23 5.70 9.99 14.44
N GLY A 24 6.66 9.15 14.08
CA GLY A 24 6.45 7.74 13.76
C GLY A 24 6.64 7.42 12.28
N SER A 25 6.42 6.17 11.93
CA SER A 25 6.56 5.68 10.56
C SER A 25 5.42 4.72 10.25
N VAL A 26 4.88 4.82 9.04
CA VAL A 26 3.87 3.89 8.53
C VAL A 26 4.56 2.92 7.58
N PHE A 27 4.50 1.63 7.89
CA PHE A 27 5.00 0.57 7.03
C PHE A 27 3.86 -0.04 6.26
N ILE A 28 3.99 -0.13 4.94
CA ILE A 28 3.03 -0.82 4.06
C ILE A 28 3.77 -1.94 3.33
N THR A 29 3.21 -3.14 3.31
CA THR A 29 3.75 -4.29 2.57
C THR A 29 2.70 -4.87 1.65
N LEU A 30 3.11 -5.26 0.45
CA LEU A 30 2.29 -5.92 -0.56
C LEU A 30 2.95 -7.26 -0.92
N LYS A 31 2.18 -8.35 -0.90
CA LYS A 31 2.67 -9.70 -1.27
C LYS A 31 1.60 -10.45 -2.06
N LYS A 32 2.01 -11.27 -3.05
CA LYS A 32 1.09 -12.23 -3.67
C LYS A 32 0.50 -13.14 -2.58
N TYR A 33 -0.81 -13.32 -2.60
CA TYR A 33 -1.53 -14.13 -1.64
C TYR A 33 -2.15 -15.32 -2.36
N ASP A 34 -1.85 -16.51 -1.87
CA ASP A 34 -2.31 -17.77 -2.41
C ASP A 34 -3.65 -18.21 -1.80
N GLY A 35 -4.14 -17.54 -0.75
CA GLY A 35 -5.37 -17.93 -0.06
C GLY A 35 -5.15 -18.83 1.16
N ARG A 36 -3.88 -19.12 1.52
CA ARG A 36 -3.57 -20.01 2.64
C ARG A 36 -3.98 -19.39 3.98
N THR A 37 -4.79 -20.12 4.74
CA THR A 37 -5.15 -19.82 6.13
C THR A 37 -4.40 -20.70 7.14
N LYS A 38 -3.71 -21.74 6.67
CA LYS A 38 -2.97 -22.72 7.49
C LYS A 38 -1.56 -22.94 6.91
N PRO A 39 -0.58 -23.29 7.75
CA PRO A 39 0.77 -23.62 7.29
C PRO A 39 0.77 -24.89 6.43
N ILE A 40 1.76 -25.00 5.54
CA ILE A 40 1.96 -26.21 4.73
C ILE A 40 2.57 -27.30 5.62
N PRO A 41 1.96 -28.49 5.71
CA PRO A 41 2.52 -29.61 6.47
C PRO A 41 3.90 -30.02 5.95
N ARG A 42 4.81 -30.46 6.84
CA ARG A 42 6.15 -30.93 6.44
C ARG A 42 6.15 -32.31 5.79
N LYS A 43 5.11 -33.13 6.03
CA LYS A 43 4.89 -34.45 5.45
C LYS A 43 3.40 -34.62 5.17
N GLY A 44 3.04 -35.00 3.95
CA GLY A 44 1.66 -35.15 3.47
C GLY A 44 1.39 -34.32 2.21
N SER A 45 0.59 -34.86 1.29
CA SER A 45 0.02 -34.11 0.17
C SER A 45 -0.85 -32.98 0.73
N VAL A 46 -0.82 -31.81 0.08
CA VAL A 46 -1.69 -30.69 0.41
C VAL A 46 -3.07 -31.01 -0.16
N GLU A 47 -3.79 -31.96 0.44
CA GLU A 47 -5.13 -32.33 -0.03
C GLU A 47 -6.08 -31.13 0.12
N GLY A 48 -6.60 -30.64 -1.01
CA GLY A 48 -7.68 -29.64 -1.04
C GLY A 48 -7.28 -28.17 -1.03
N PHE A 49 -5.99 -27.81 -1.20
CA PHE A 49 -5.59 -26.41 -1.38
C PHE A 49 -5.30 -26.09 -2.86
N GLU A 50 -6.30 -25.57 -3.56
CA GLU A 50 -6.09 -24.88 -4.83
C GLU A 50 -5.64 -23.44 -4.54
N PRO A 51 -4.42 -23.05 -4.91
CA PRO A 51 -3.96 -21.66 -4.75
C PRO A 51 -4.95 -20.74 -5.45
N SER A 52 -5.53 -19.79 -4.72
CA SER A 52 -6.37 -18.79 -5.37
C SER A 52 -5.49 -17.94 -6.26
N ASP A 53 -5.60 -18.12 -7.56
CA ASP A 53 -4.88 -17.30 -8.50
C ASP A 53 -5.38 -15.85 -8.43
N ASN A 54 -4.42 -14.91 -8.51
CA ASN A 54 -4.67 -13.48 -8.66
C ASN A 54 -5.23 -12.74 -7.44
N LYS A 55 -4.76 -13.07 -6.23
CA LYS A 55 -4.95 -12.22 -5.03
C LYS A 55 -3.63 -11.64 -4.53
N CYS A 56 -3.72 -10.48 -3.88
CA CYS A 56 -2.60 -9.89 -3.15
C CYS A 56 -3.04 -9.50 -1.72
N LEU A 57 -2.12 -9.65 -0.78
CA LEU A 57 -2.29 -9.26 0.61
C LEU A 57 -1.55 -7.94 0.84
N LEU A 58 -2.28 -6.92 1.26
CA LEU A 58 -1.74 -5.66 1.75
C LEU A 58 -1.76 -5.66 3.28
N ARG A 59 -0.69 -5.15 3.89
CA ARG A 59 -0.59 -4.98 5.34
C ARG A 59 -0.03 -3.60 5.64
N ALA A 60 -0.59 -2.92 6.63
CA ALA A 60 -0.10 -1.64 7.10
C ALA A 60 0.02 -1.59 8.62
N THR A 61 1.02 -0.87 9.13
CA THR A 61 1.26 -0.70 10.57
C THR A 61 2.05 0.56 10.92
N ASP A 62 1.77 1.14 12.08
CA ASP A 62 2.58 2.17 12.75
C ASP A 62 3.60 1.58 13.75
N GLY A 63 3.84 0.27 13.69
CA GLY A 63 4.61 -0.50 14.68
C GLY A 63 3.77 -1.01 15.86
N LYS A 64 2.59 -0.43 16.11
CA LYS A 64 1.67 -0.82 17.20
C LYS A 64 0.40 -1.48 16.64
N LYS A 65 -0.41 -0.73 15.91
CA LYS A 65 -1.64 -1.19 15.26
C LYS A 65 -1.30 -1.86 13.93
N LYS A 66 -1.89 -3.03 13.65
CA LYS A 66 -1.65 -3.82 12.43
C LYS A 66 -2.97 -4.12 11.72
N ILE A 67 -3.14 -3.59 10.51
CA ILE A 67 -4.28 -3.82 9.64
C ILE A 67 -3.84 -4.53 8.35
N SER A 68 -4.74 -5.27 7.74
CA SER A 68 -4.49 -6.02 6.50
C SER A 68 -5.76 -6.14 5.67
N THR A 69 -5.61 -6.29 4.36
CA THR A 69 -6.70 -6.57 3.44
C THR A 69 -6.22 -7.46 2.30
N VAL A 70 -7.11 -8.27 1.75
CA VAL A 70 -6.84 -9.11 0.57
C VAL A 70 -7.59 -8.51 -0.59
N VAL A 71 -6.86 -8.17 -1.66
CA VAL A 71 -7.41 -7.59 -2.87
C VAL A 71 -7.37 -8.64 -3.97
N SER A 72 -8.53 -8.89 -4.57
CA SER A 72 -8.67 -9.79 -5.72
C SER A 72 -8.57 -9.03 -7.05
N SER A 73 -8.33 -9.77 -8.14
CA SER A 73 -8.38 -9.20 -9.50
C SER A 73 -9.70 -8.51 -9.85
N LYS A 74 -10.82 -8.91 -9.23
CA LYS A 74 -12.15 -8.33 -9.48
C LYS A 74 -12.28 -6.89 -8.99
N GLU A 75 -11.62 -6.54 -7.90
CA GLU A 75 -11.77 -5.22 -7.25
C GLU A 75 -10.53 -4.33 -7.41
N VAL A 76 -9.46 -4.85 -8.04
CA VAL A 76 -8.16 -4.17 -8.13
C VAL A 76 -8.24 -2.79 -8.76
N ASN A 77 -9.06 -2.61 -9.81
CA ASN A 77 -9.18 -1.33 -10.51
C ASN A 77 -9.77 -0.25 -9.60
N LYS A 78 -10.86 -0.57 -8.87
CA LYS A 78 -11.49 0.35 -7.91
C LYS A 78 -10.54 0.63 -6.75
N PHE A 79 -9.93 -0.42 -6.20
CA PHE A 79 -8.99 -0.31 -5.09
C PHE A 79 -7.77 0.56 -5.44
N GLN A 80 -7.17 0.35 -6.62
CA GLN A 80 -5.98 1.08 -7.06
C GLN A 80 -6.25 2.59 -7.15
N MET A 81 -7.37 3.01 -7.73
CA MET A 81 -7.69 4.44 -7.84
C MET A 81 -7.78 5.10 -6.46
N ALA A 82 -8.53 4.50 -5.53
CA ALA A 82 -8.70 5.02 -4.18
C ALA A 82 -7.39 4.98 -3.38
N TYR A 83 -6.65 3.86 -3.46
CA TYR A 83 -5.36 3.68 -2.79
C TYR A 83 -4.30 4.67 -3.30
N SER A 84 -4.23 4.90 -4.61
CA SER A 84 -3.29 5.84 -5.23
C SER A 84 -3.58 7.28 -4.80
N ASN A 85 -4.85 7.68 -4.76
CA ASN A 85 -5.24 9.00 -4.27
C ASN A 85 -4.92 9.18 -2.78
N LEU A 86 -5.20 8.17 -1.96
CA LEU A 86 -4.86 8.17 -0.54
C LEU A 86 -3.34 8.36 -0.33
N LEU A 87 -2.52 7.59 -1.04
CA LEU A 87 -1.07 7.67 -0.95
C LEU A 87 -0.55 9.07 -1.33
N ARG A 88 -1.01 9.64 -2.45
CA ARG A 88 -0.61 10.99 -2.88
C ARG A 88 -1.04 12.07 -1.89
N ALA A 89 -2.23 11.94 -1.30
CA ALA A 89 -2.76 12.93 -0.36
C ALA A 89 -2.02 12.91 0.99
N ASN A 90 -1.52 11.75 1.43
CA ASN A 90 -0.93 11.60 2.76
C ASN A 90 0.62 11.60 2.79
N MET A 91 1.29 11.33 1.67
CA MET A 91 2.76 11.36 1.56
C MET A 91 3.26 12.71 0.99
N ASP A 92 2.81 13.80 1.59
CA ASP A 92 3.04 15.18 1.15
C ASP A 92 4.25 15.86 1.83
N GLY A 93 4.84 15.23 2.85
CA GLY A 93 5.94 15.78 3.66
C GLY A 93 7.34 15.70 3.04
N LEU A 94 7.47 15.40 1.74
CA LEU A 94 8.76 15.30 1.05
C LEU A 94 9.24 16.66 0.54
N LYS A 95 10.56 16.82 0.40
CA LYS A 95 11.13 18.02 -0.21
C LYS A 95 10.60 18.18 -1.64
N LYS A 96 10.16 19.40 -1.97
CA LYS A 96 9.77 19.73 -3.34
C LYS A 96 10.99 19.57 -4.25
N ARG A 97 10.77 19.08 -5.47
CA ARG A 97 11.83 19.00 -6.48
C ARG A 97 12.36 20.40 -6.74
N ASP A 98 13.67 20.58 -6.57
CA ASP A 98 14.32 21.83 -6.96
C ASP A 98 14.08 22.05 -8.44
N LYS A 99 13.39 23.15 -8.78
CA LYS A 99 13.39 23.66 -10.14
C LYS A 99 14.81 24.15 -10.38
N LYS A 100 15.68 23.30 -10.92
CA LYS A 100 16.94 23.74 -11.55
C LYS A 100 16.50 24.82 -12.52
N SER A 101 16.81 26.07 -12.20
CA SER A 101 16.42 27.22 -13.01
C SER A 101 16.92 26.90 -14.42
N LYS A 102 16.00 26.88 -15.41
CA LYS A 102 16.44 26.99 -16.79
C LYS A 102 17.27 28.27 -16.80
N SER A 103 18.58 28.13 -16.95
CA SER A 103 19.49 29.25 -17.10
C SER A 103 18.84 30.20 -18.09
N LYS A 104 18.61 31.46 -17.68
CA LYS A 104 18.23 32.52 -18.61
C LYS A 104 19.23 32.41 -19.77
N LYS A 105 18.78 31.97 -20.94
CA LYS A 105 19.55 32.20 -22.17
C LYS A 105 19.71 33.71 -22.23
N SER A 106 20.91 34.20 -21.95
CA SER A 106 21.30 35.57 -22.27
C SER A 106 20.95 35.79 -23.73
N LYS A 107 20.11 36.80 -24.00
CA LYS A 107 19.94 37.30 -25.36
C LYS A 107 21.33 37.61 -25.90
N ALA A 108 21.71 36.98 -27.00
CA ALA A 108 22.82 37.47 -27.81
C ALA A 108 22.35 38.79 -28.43
N ALA A 109 23.08 39.86 -28.13
CA ALA A 109 23.02 41.08 -28.91
C ALA A 109 23.88 40.88 -30.16
N GLN A 110 23.29 41.11 -31.33
CA GLN A 110 23.98 41.42 -32.57
C GLN A 110 23.10 42.41 -33.33
#